data_AF-A0A165SJC3-F1
#
_entry.id   AF-A0A165SJC3-F1
#
_cell.length_a   1.000
_cell.length_b   1.000
_cell.length_c   1.000
_cell.angle_alpha   90.00
_cell.angle_beta   90.00
_cell.angle_gamma   90.00
#
_symmetry.space_group_name_H-M   'P 1'
#
loop_
_entity.id
_entity.type
_entity.pdbx_description
1 polymer ?
#
loop_
_entity_poly.entity_id
_entity_poly.type
_entity_poly.pdbx_seq_one_letter_code
_entity_poly.pdbx_strand_id
1 'polypeptide(L)'
;MAIALTSEDTHLMEPECWEVSRTWDTIHQLEQRIMTNKHNFESYMALLMSRSHVLQLFISASSDAFFSFLQKKVEETFPRRPEHFSDSVSSRLLSHLSLSLLFLDYPSGVDVPSNLSECRLSVELSKPVLEALPTLVFADDLVVEDDDEYLSTRKRQKSQRQKKQSRHSGKSTNDEVAFRSLGIDTPSSPQEAERLGRDVLQEQKEILSLQS
;
A
#
# COMPACT_ATOMS: atom_id res chain seq x y z
N MET A 1 -19.17 -2.89 5.75
CA MET A 1 -19.47 -4.33 5.71
C MET A 1 -19.43 -4.72 4.24
N ALA A 2 -18.38 -5.40 3.79
CA ALA A 2 -18.30 -5.86 2.39
C ALA A 2 -19.35 -6.95 2.18
N ILE A 3 -20.16 -6.82 1.12
CA ILE A 3 -21.11 -7.87 0.75
C ILE A 3 -20.31 -8.92 -0.03
N ALA A 4 -20.48 -10.19 0.32
CA ALA A 4 -19.83 -11.28 -0.39
C ALA A 4 -20.19 -11.20 -1.88
N LEU A 5 -19.17 -11.34 -2.74
CA LEU A 5 -19.37 -11.43 -4.19
C LEU A 5 -20.27 -12.63 -4.49
N THR A 6 -21.11 -12.48 -5.51
CA THR A 6 -22.02 -13.56 -5.91
C THR A 6 -21.25 -14.67 -6.63
N SER A 7 -21.82 -15.89 -6.66
CA SER A 7 -21.25 -17.00 -7.45
C SER A 7 -21.10 -16.65 -8.93
N GLU A 8 -21.94 -15.74 -9.44
CA GLU A 8 -21.84 -15.26 -10.81
C GLU A 8 -20.63 -14.36 -11.00
N ASP A 9 -20.31 -13.51 -10.03
CA ASP A 9 -19.15 -12.61 -10.11
C ASP A 9 -17.85 -13.41 -10.15
N THR A 10 -17.77 -14.51 -9.40
CA THR A 10 -16.62 -15.42 -9.44
C THR A 10 -16.55 -16.19 -10.75
N HIS A 11 -17.69 -16.57 -11.33
CA HIS A 11 -17.74 -17.28 -12.62
C HIS A 11 -17.14 -16.44 -13.76
N LEU A 12 -17.30 -15.11 -13.73
CA LEU A 12 -16.69 -14.21 -14.72
C LEU A 12 -15.15 -14.21 -14.70
N MET A 13 -14.51 -14.83 -13.70
CA MET A 13 -13.06 -14.97 -13.61
C MET A 13 -12.55 -16.30 -14.12
N GLU A 14 -13.44 -17.20 -14.55
CA GLU A 14 -13.03 -18.49 -15.11
C GLU A 14 -12.46 -18.30 -16.53
N PRO A 15 -11.43 -19.07 -16.93
CA PRO A 15 -10.72 -18.87 -18.20
C PRO A 15 -11.63 -18.83 -19.42
N GLU A 16 -12.73 -19.60 -19.42
CA GLU A 16 -13.70 -19.70 -20.52
C GLU A 16 -14.44 -18.36 -20.78
N CYS A 17 -14.54 -17.49 -19.77
CA CYS A 17 -15.10 -16.15 -19.91
C CYS A 17 -14.12 -15.18 -20.59
N TRP A 18 -12.82 -15.48 -20.59
CA TRP A 18 -11.77 -14.62 -21.15
C TRP A 18 -11.27 -15.08 -22.53
N GLU A 19 -11.89 -16.12 -23.10
CA GLU A 19 -11.68 -16.50 -24.49
C GLU A 19 -12.04 -15.38 -25.46
N VAL A 20 -11.30 -15.25 -26.56
CA VAL A 20 -11.41 -14.14 -27.54
C VAL A 20 -12.86 -13.85 -27.99
N SER A 21 -13.69 -14.90 -28.14
CA SER A 21 -15.09 -14.75 -28.55
C SER A 21 -16.01 -14.15 -27.48
N ARG A 22 -15.57 -14.12 -26.23
CA ARG A 22 -16.37 -13.73 -25.05
C ARG A 22 -15.74 -12.60 -24.24
N THR A 23 -14.45 -12.31 -24.43
CA THR A 23 -13.71 -11.32 -23.63
C THR A 23 -14.44 -9.97 -23.55
N TRP A 24 -14.95 -9.46 -24.68
CA TRP A 24 -15.68 -8.19 -24.71
C TRP A 24 -16.97 -8.20 -23.90
N ASP A 25 -17.76 -9.26 -24.02
CA ASP A 25 -19.00 -9.43 -23.25
C ASP A 25 -18.70 -9.54 -21.74
N THR A 26 -17.63 -10.25 -21.38
CA THR A 26 -17.16 -10.40 -19.99
C THR A 26 -16.71 -9.07 -19.41
N ILE A 27 -15.90 -8.30 -20.15
CA ILE A 27 -15.48 -6.95 -19.73
C ILE A 27 -16.70 -6.06 -19.53
N HIS A 28 -17.60 -5.99 -20.51
CA HIS A 28 -18.78 -5.13 -20.41
C HIS A 28 -19.66 -5.50 -19.21
N GLN A 29 -19.89 -6.79 -18.97
CA GLN A 29 -20.64 -7.27 -17.80
C GLN A 29 -19.95 -6.88 -16.49
N LEU A 30 -18.63 -7.05 -16.40
CA LEU A 30 -17.86 -6.68 -15.20
C LEU A 30 -17.91 -5.18 -14.95
N GLU A 31 -17.75 -4.34 -15.97
CA GLU A 31 -17.88 -2.88 -15.84
C GLU A 31 -19.23 -2.48 -15.27
N GLN A 32 -20.31 -2.98 -15.87
CA GLN A 32 -21.68 -2.67 -15.43
C GLN A 32 -21.91 -3.13 -13.99
N ARG A 33 -21.43 -4.34 -13.62
CA ARG A 33 -21.56 -4.88 -12.26
C ARG A 33 -20.78 -4.05 -11.25
N ILE A 34 -19.53 -3.67 -11.55
CA ILE A 34 -18.69 -2.86 -10.67
C ILE A 34 -19.28 -1.44 -10.50
N MET A 35 -19.72 -0.81 -11.59
CA MET A 35 -20.31 0.53 -11.58
C MET A 35 -21.67 0.58 -10.89
N THR A 36 -22.46 -0.49 -10.97
CA THR A 36 -23.75 -0.62 -10.26
C THR A 36 -23.52 -0.92 -8.78
N ASN A 37 -22.63 -1.86 -8.46
CA ASN A 37 -22.33 -2.32 -7.10
C ASN A 37 -21.13 -1.58 -6.51
N LYS A 38 -21.16 -0.25 -6.50
CA LYS A 38 -20.04 0.63 -6.09
C LYS A 38 -19.47 0.32 -4.70
N HIS A 39 -20.28 -0.26 -3.81
CA HIS A 39 -19.90 -0.61 -2.44
C HIS A 39 -19.00 -1.86 -2.37
N ASN A 40 -18.98 -2.70 -3.41
CA ASN A 40 -18.14 -3.89 -3.52
C ASN A 40 -16.90 -3.66 -4.40
N PHE A 41 -16.61 -2.40 -4.76
CA PHE A 41 -15.49 -2.04 -5.63
C PHE A 41 -14.18 -2.73 -5.23
N GLU A 42 -13.82 -2.67 -3.95
CA GLU A 42 -12.57 -3.28 -3.47
C GLU A 42 -12.54 -4.80 -3.63
N SER A 43 -13.69 -5.47 -3.45
CA SER A 43 -13.80 -6.92 -3.64
C SER A 43 -13.62 -7.31 -5.10
N TYR A 44 -14.20 -6.54 -6.03
CA TYR A 44 -13.98 -6.77 -7.47
C TYR A 44 -12.53 -6.51 -7.87
N MET A 45 -11.89 -5.45 -7.37
CA MET A 45 -10.48 -5.19 -7.65
C MET A 45 -9.58 -6.32 -7.11
N ALA A 46 -9.84 -6.78 -5.89
CA ALA A 46 -9.14 -7.93 -5.31
C ALA A 46 -9.34 -9.19 -6.16
N LEU A 47 -10.54 -9.42 -6.66
CA LEU A 47 -10.86 -10.55 -7.53
C LEU A 47 -10.10 -10.47 -8.87
N LEU A 48 -10.10 -9.30 -9.53
CA LEU A 48 -9.34 -9.08 -10.77
C LEU A 48 -7.83 -9.26 -10.57
N MET A 49 -7.30 -8.81 -9.43
CA MET A 49 -5.88 -8.98 -9.06
C MET A 49 -5.50 -10.42 -8.69
N SER A 50 -6.48 -11.26 -8.30
CA SER A 50 -6.23 -12.64 -7.87
C SER A 50 -5.84 -13.58 -9.01
N ARG A 51 -6.12 -13.20 -10.26
CA ARG A 51 -5.81 -13.98 -11.47
C ARG A 51 -4.73 -13.26 -12.27
N SER A 52 -3.75 -14.01 -12.77
CA SER A 52 -2.67 -13.44 -13.59
C SER A 52 -3.23 -12.80 -14.86
N HIS A 53 -2.74 -11.61 -15.20
CA HIS A 53 -3.07 -10.85 -16.43
C HIS A 53 -4.52 -10.36 -16.59
N VAL A 54 -5.46 -10.84 -15.77
CA VAL A 54 -6.88 -10.47 -15.88
C VAL A 54 -7.11 -8.98 -15.60
N LEU A 55 -6.48 -8.43 -14.56
CA LEU A 55 -6.57 -7.00 -14.27
C LEU A 55 -6.07 -6.15 -15.46
N GLN A 56 -4.90 -6.51 -16.01
CA GLN A 56 -4.26 -5.75 -17.09
C GLN A 56 -5.12 -5.80 -18.36
N LEU A 57 -5.61 -6.99 -18.71
CA LEU A 57 -6.51 -7.18 -19.84
C LEU A 57 -7.80 -6.37 -19.65
N PHE A 58 -8.43 -6.48 -18.48
CA PHE A 58 -9.65 -5.75 -18.15
C PHE A 58 -9.45 -4.24 -18.29
N ILE A 59 -8.44 -3.67 -17.63
CA ILE A 59 -8.14 -2.22 -17.70
C ILE A 59 -7.83 -1.78 -19.14
N SER A 60 -7.07 -2.57 -19.91
CA SER A 60 -6.68 -2.22 -21.28
C SER A 60 -7.84 -2.15 -22.27
N ALA A 61 -8.92 -2.87 -21.98
CA ALA A 61 -10.10 -2.97 -22.82
C ALA A 61 -11.33 -2.31 -22.20
N SER A 62 -11.14 -1.63 -21.06
CA SER A 62 -12.20 -0.90 -20.38
C SER A 62 -12.62 0.36 -21.12
N SER A 63 -13.88 0.75 -20.94
CA SER A 63 -14.41 1.99 -21.47
C SER A 63 -13.89 3.22 -20.71
N ASP A 64 -13.83 4.38 -21.38
CA ASP A 64 -13.45 5.66 -20.76
C ASP A 64 -14.35 6.01 -19.56
N ALA A 65 -15.63 5.64 -19.64
CA ALA A 65 -16.59 5.83 -18.55
C ALA A 65 -16.23 5.00 -17.31
N PHE A 66 -15.84 3.73 -17.51
CA PHE A 66 -15.35 2.89 -16.43
C PHE A 66 -14.03 3.41 -15.88
N PHE A 67 -13.10 3.83 -16.74
CA PHE A 67 -11.81 4.36 -16.33
C PHE A 67 -11.96 5.62 -15.46
N SER A 68 -12.83 6.56 -15.87
CA SER A 68 -13.19 7.74 -15.07
C SER A 68 -13.80 7.35 -13.71
N PHE A 69 -14.64 6.31 -13.69
CA PHE A 69 -15.19 5.75 -12.46
C PHE A 69 -14.10 5.14 -11.56
N LEU A 70 -13.18 4.35 -12.14
CA LEU A 70 -12.07 3.71 -11.46
C LEU A 70 -11.15 4.75 -10.81
N GLN A 71 -10.73 5.77 -11.57
CA GLN A 71 -9.89 6.86 -11.06
C GLN A 71 -10.55 7.57 -9.88
N LYS A 72 -11.82 7.95 -10.03
CA LYS A 72 -12.59 8.56 -8.93
C LYS A 72 -12.66 7.65 -7.70
N LYS A 73 -12.90 6.35 -7.90
CA LYS A 73 -13.00 5.40 -6.79
C LYS A 73 -11.67 5.24 -6.07
N VAL A 74 -10.58 5.08 -6.82
CA VAL A 74 -9.23 4.99 -6.28
C VAL A 74 -8.87 6.24 -5.48
N GLU A 75 -9.22 7.44 -5.96
CA GLU A 75 -9.04 8.67 -5.20
C GLU A 75 -9.86 8.72 -3.91
N GLU A 76 -11.15 8.35 -3.98
CA GLU A 76 -12.06 8.35 -2.83
C GLU A 76 -11.61 7.37 -1.74
N THR A 77 -11.11 6.20 -2.13
CA THR A 77 -10.68 5.13 -1.22
C THR A 77 -9.19 5.18 -0.88
N PHE A 78 -8.46 6.20 -1.36
CA PHE A 78 -7.03 6.29 -1.08
C PHE A 78 -6.79 6.49 0.42
N PRO A 79 -5.92 5.68 1.06
CA PRO A 79 -5.69 5.74 2.49
C PRO A 79 -5.06 7.09 2.89
N ARG A 80 -5.60 7.69 3.97
CA ARG A 80 -5.09 8.95 4.54
C ARG A 80 -4.07 8.74 5.66
N ARG A 81 -3.89 7.50 6.10
CA ARG A 81 -2.99 7.12 7.20
C ARG A 81 -2.05 5.99 6.74
N PRO A 82 -0.76 6.02 7.13
CA PRO A 82 0.22 5.00 6.74
C PRO A 82 -0.22 3.58 7.11
N GLU A 83 -0.80 3.42 8.31
CA GLU A 83 -1.26 2.14 8.88
C GLU A 83 -2.26 1.37 7.98
N HIS A 84 -2.97 2.08 7.10
CA HIS A 84 -3.99 1.49 6.24
C HIS A 84 -3.51 1.30 4.80
N PHE A 85 -2.27 1.71 4.48
CA PHE A 85 -1.79 1.70 3.11
C PHE A 85 -1.54 0.28 2.60
N SER A 86 -0.79 -0.53 3.35
CA SER A 86 -0.37 -1.88 2.94
C SER A 86 -1.54 -2.80 2.57
N ASP A 87 -2.65 -2.69 3.29
CA ASP A 87 -3.86 -3.50 3.07
C ASP A 87 -4.81 -2.89 2.02
N SER A 88 -4.59 -1.64 1.61
CA SER A 88 -5.46 -0.94 0.67
C SER A 88 -5.43 -1.53 -0.73
N VAL A 89 -6.52 -1.33 -1.48
CA VAL A 89 -6.57 -1.63 -2.92
C VAL A 89 -5.55 -0.80 -3.69
N SER A 90 -5.33 0.45 -3.29
CA SER A 90 -4.36 1.35 -3.92
C SER A 90 -2.93 0.79 -3.88
N SER A 91 -2.48 0.28 -2.72
CA SER A 91 -1.15 -0.34 -2.60
C SER A 91 -1.00 -1.58 -3.47
N ARG A 92 -2.04 -2.42 -3.54
CA ARG A 92 -2.05 -3.61 -4.40
C ARG A 92 -2.04 -3.24 -5.87
N LEU A 93 -2.86 -2.27 -6.30
CA LEU A 93 -2.86 -1.76 -7.67
C LEU A 93 -1.50 -1.18 -8.05
N LEU A 94 -0.89 -0.34 -7.21
CA LEU A 94 0.45 0.20 -7.42
C LEU A 94 1.48 -0.92 -7.60
N SER A 95 1.47 -1.91 -6.72
CA SER A 95 2.41 -3.05 -6.79
C SER A 95 2.24 -3.85 -8.08
N HIS A 96 1.00 -4.15 -8.47
CA HIS A 96 0.71 -4.91 -9.69
C HIS A 96 1.04 -4.12 -10.96
N LEU A 97 0.61 -2.85 -11.04
CA LEU A 97 0.75 -2.03 -12.25
C LEU A 97 2.20 -1.58 -12.47
N SER A 98 2.90 -1.13 -11.43
CA SER A 98 4.31 -0.71 -11.54
C SER A 98 5.21 -1.83 -12.06
N LEU A 99 4.95 -3.08 -11.65
CA LEU A 99 5.65 -4.25 -12.16
C LEU A 99 5.24 -4.55 -13.60
N SER A 100 3.94 -4.56 -13.89
CA SER A 100 3.41 -4.96 -15.21
C SER A 100 3.84 -4.00 -16.31
N LEU A 101 3.78 -2.69 -16.05
CA LEU A 101 4.12 -1.65 -17.02
C LEU A 101 5.60 -1.70 -17.42
N LEU A 102 6.49 -2.07 -16.49
CA LEU A 102 7.92 -2.18 -16.78
C LEU A 102 8.24 -3.30 -17.80
N PHE A 103 7.41 -4.34 -17.86
CA PHE A 103 7.61 -5.50 -18.74
C PHE A 103 6.71 -5.49 -19.98
N LEU A 104 6.04 -4.37 -20.28
CA LEU A 104 5.30 -4.25 -21.52
C LEU A 104 6.26 -4.12 -22.71
N ASP A 105 5.96 -4.87 -23.78
CA ASP A 105 6.62 -4.68 -25.06
C ASP A 105 6.05 -3.42 -25.72
N TYR A 106 6.82 -2.32 -25.69
CA TYR A 106 6.43 -1.08 -26.33
C TYR A 106 6.64 -1.17 -27.85
N PRO A 107 5.62 -0.86 -28.68
CA PRO A 107 5.75 -0.86 -30.12
C PRO A 107 6.86 0.09 -30.59
N SER A 108 7.54 -0.28 -31.67
CA SER A 108 8.57 0.57 -32.27
C SER A 108 7.99 1.94 -32.65
N GLY A 109 8.52 3.01 -32.05
CA GLY A 109 8.06 4.39 -32.30
C GLY A 109 7.13 4.96 -31.22
N VAL A 110 6.79 4.19 -30.18
CA VAL A 110 6.19 4.73 -28.94
C VAL A 110 7.30 4.90 -27.92
N ASP A 111 7.49 6.13 -27.44
CA ASP A 111 8.47 6.39 -26.39
C ASP A 111 8.04 5.69 -25.09
N VAL A 112 8.92 4.85 -24.57
CA VAL A 112 8.75 4.26 -23.24
C VAL A 112 8.76 5.41 -22.23
N PRO A 113 7.77 5.49 -21.31
CA PRO A 113 7.79 6.54 -20.29
C PRO A 113 9.06 6.41 -19.45
N SER A 114 9.88 7.47 -19.45
CA SER A 114 11.22 7.45 -18.88
C SER A 114 11.24 7.28 -17.36
N ASN A 115 10.14 7.62 -16.68
CA ASN A 115 10.00 7.58 -15.23
C ASN A 115 9.50 6.23 -14.68
N LEU A 116 9.18 5.22 -15.51
CA LEU A 116 8.60 3.97 -15.00
C LEU A 116 9.49 3.25 -13.99
N SER A 117 10.80 3.26 -14.22
CA SER A 117 11.77 2.66 -13.30
C SER A 117 11.80 3.38 -11.96
N GLU A 118 11.72 4.72 -11.98
CA GLU A 118 11.69 5.55 -10.78
C GLU A 118 10.38 5.38 -10.01
N CYS A 119 9.24 5.37 -10.71
CA CYS A 119 7.94 5.12 -10.11
C CYS A 119 7.88 3.73 -9.44
N ARG A 120 8.40 2.69 -10.10
CA ARG A 120 8.47 1.35 -9.52
C ARG A 120 9.34 1.34 -8.27
N LEU A 121 10.53 1.93 -8.32
CA LEU A 121 11.42 2.00 -7.17
C LEU A 121 10.74 2.75 -6.00
N SER A 122 10.06 3.87 -6.28
CA SER A 122 9.29 4.61 -5.27
C SER A 122 8.20 3.73 -4.64
N VAL A 123 7.43 2.98 -5.43
CA VAL A 123 6.40 2.05 -4.92
C VAL A 123 7.02 0.97 -4.02
N GLU A 124 8.11 0.34 -4.46
CA GLU A 124 8.78 -0.74 -3.72
C GLU A 124 9.36 -0.25 -2.37
N LEU A 125 9.93 0.95 -2.35
CA LEU A 125 10.57 1.52 -1.15
C LEU A 125 9.60 2.19 -0.19
N SER A 126 8.51 2.76 -0.70
CA SER A 126 7.54 3.51 0.11
C SER A 126 6.72 2.60 1.03
N LYS A 127 6.39 1.39 0.60
CA LYS A 127 5.58 0.46 1.39
C LYS A 127 6.23 0.11 2.74
N PRO A 128 7.50 -0.35 2.81
CA PRO A 128 8.18 -0.61 4.09
C PRO A 128 8.26 0.63 4.99
N VAL A 129 8.45 1.83 4.43
CA VAL A 129 8.47 3.08 5.19
C VAL A 129 7.11 3.35 5.83
N LEU A 130 6.02 3.23 5.07
CA LEU A 130 4.67 3.43 5.58
C LEU A 130 4.27 2.38 6.63
N GLU A 131 4.80 1.15 6.55
CA GLU A 131 4.61 0.10 7.55
C GLU A 131 5.44 0.33 8.83
N ALA A 132 6.61 0.96 8.72
CA ALA A 132 7.50 1.26 9.85
C ALA A 132 7.11 2.53 10.62
N LEU A 133 6.45 3.51 9.99
CA LEU A 133 6.06 4.76 10.66
C LEU A 133 5.23 4.56 11.94
N PRO A 134 4.21 3.67 11.98
CA PRO A 134 3.38 3.47 13.16
C PRO A 134 4.08 2.70 14.29
N THR A 135 5.24 2.07 14.01
CA THR A 135 6.00 1.30 14.99
C THR A 135 7.07 2.14 15.69
N LEU A 136 7.29 3.38 15.26
CA LEU A 136 8.24 4.30 15.88
C LEU A 136 7.82 4.66 17.31
N VAL A 137 8.76 4.53 18.24
CA VAL A 137 8.59 4.92 19.64
C VAL A 137 9.39 6.20 19.89
N PHE A 138 8.73 7.27 20.32
CA PHE A 138 9.37 8.55 20.60
C PHE A 138 9.65 8.72 22.09
N ALA A 139 10.63 9.56 22.43
CA ALA A 139 11.03 9.76 23.82
C ALA A 139 9.91 10.33 24.71
N ASP A 140 8.98 11.09 24.13
CA ASP A 140 7.81 11.65 24.82
C ASP A 140 6.75 10.58 25.17
N ASP A 141 6.73 9.43 24.49
CA ASP A 141 5.79 8.32 24.76
C ASP A 141 6.24 7.43 25.93
N LEU A 142 7.50 7.55 26.37
CA LEU A 142 8.10 6.72 27.43
C LEU A 142 7.80 7.23 28.85
N VAL A 143 6.92 8.23 29.00
CA VAL A 143 6.67 8.90 30.30
C VAL A 143 5.46 8.32 31.05
N VAL A 144 4.78 7.30 30.52
CA VAL A 144 3.61 6.69 31.17
C VAL A 144 3.91 5.23 31.52
N GLU A 145 4.38 5.00 32.74
CA GLU A 145 4.27 3.78 33.59
C GLU A 145 5.52 3.63 34.47
N ASP A 146 5.62 4.45 35.53
CA ASP A 146 6.27 4.00 36.77
C ASP A 146 5.71 4.81 37.94
N ASP A 147 4.43 4.57 38.27
CA ASP A 147 3.89 4.95 39.56
C ASP A 147 2.83 3.92 39.97
N ASP A 148 3.31 2.83 40.57
CA ASP A 148 2.60 2.18 41.67
C ASP A 148 3.62 1.46 42.58
N GLU A 149 4.11 2.26 43.52
CA GLU A 149 4.81 1.89 44.74
C GLU A 149 3.93 0.94 45.59
N TYR A 150 4.34 -0.30 45.90
CA TYR A 150 4.02 -0.94 47.18
C TYR A 150 5.00 -2.09 47.54
N LEU A 151 5.86 -1.82 48.53
CA LEU A 151 6.56 -2.72 49.47
C LEU A 151 7.52 -3.81 48.93
N SER A 152 8.82 -3.65 49.22
CA SER A 152 9.45 -4.41 50.33
C SER A 152 10.93 -4.06 50.49
N THR A 153 11.28 -3.65 51.71
CA THR A 153 12.64 -3.39 52.16
C THR A 153 13.52 -4.65 52.11
N ARG A 154 14.64 -4.62 51.39
CA ARG A 154 15.89 -5.31 51.79
C ARG A 154 17.11 -4.76 51.04
N LYS A 155 17.93 -4.00 51.77
CA LYS A 155 19.24 -3.52 51.34
C LYS A 155 20.18 -4.71 51.09
N ARG A 156 20.65 -4.87 49.85
CA ARG A 156 21.91 -5.56 49.55
C ARG A 156 22.82 -4.63 48.77
N GLN A 157 23.87 -4.15 49.44
CA GLN A 157 25.04 -3.60 48.78
C GLN A 157 25.69 -4.70 47.93
N LYS A 158 25.91 -4.43 46.63
CA LYS A 158 27.17 -4.78 45.94
C LYS A 158 27.25 -4.22 44.51
N SER A 159 28.42 -3.64 44.26
CA SER A 159 29.11 -3.41 42.98
C SER A 159 28.71 -2.23 42.08
N GLN A 160 29.36 -1.10 42.33
CA GLN A 160 29.66 -0.07 41.33
C GLN A 160 30.67 -0.62 40.31
N ARG A 161 30.23 -1.32 39.24
CA ARG A 161 31.08 -1.47 38.03
C ARG A 161 30.41 -1.84 36.70
N GLN A 162 29.10 -1.66 36.54
CA GLN A 162 28.44 -1.82 35.22
C GLN A 162 27.38 -0.74 34.97
N LYS A 163 27.72 0.53 35.21
CA LYS A 163 26.96 1.69 34.70
C LYS A 163 27.62 2.15 33.40
N LYS A 164 27.35 1.49 32.27
CA LYS A 164 27.59 2.01 30.91
C LYS A 164 27.16 1.07 29.77
N GLN A 165 25.97 0.44 29.84
CA GLN A 165 25.45 -0.29 28.66
C GLN A 165 23.92 -0.48 28.61
N SER A 166 23.13 0.36 29.28
CA SER A 166 21.67 0.24 29.33
C SER A 166 20.92 1.40 28.63
N ARG A 167 21.41 1.87 27.46
CA ARG A 167 20.71 2.91 26.67
C ARG A 167 20.32 2.49 25.25
N HIS A 168 20.40 1.21 24.91
CA HIS A 168 19.97 0.69 23.61
C HIS A 168 19.00 -0.50 23.73
N SER A 169 18.15 -0.50 24.75
CA SER A 169 17.02 -1.43 24.78
C SER A 169 15.90 -0.86 23.92
N GLY A 170 15.72 -1.43 22.72
CA GLY A 170 14.40 -1.47 22.08
C GLY A 170 14.23 -0.80 20.72
N LYS A 171 15.28 -0.35 20.03
CA LYS A 171 15.12 0.11 18.64
C LYS A 171 15.21 -1.09 17.71
N SER A 172 14.04 -1.52 17.21
CA SER A 172 13.93 -2.46 16.11
C SER A 172 14.85 -1.98 14.99
N THR A 173 15.92 -2.74 14.75
CA THR A 173 16.98 -2.38 13.79
C THR A 173 16.46 -2.44 12.34
N ASN A 174 15.28 -3.02 12.14
CA ASN A 174 14.64 -3.20 10.84
C ASN A 174 14.01 -1.90 10.33
N ASP A 175 13.53 -1.02 11.22
CA ASP A 175 12.82 0.20 10.80
C ASP A 175 13.78 1.21 10.17
N GLU A 176 15.00 1.34 10.72
CA GLU A 176 16.02 2.27 10.18
C GLU A 176 16.47 1.92 8.76
N VAL A 177 16.38 0.63 8.38
CA VAL A 177 16.74 0.17 7.03
C VAL A 177 15.73 0.67 5.99
N ALA A 178 14.43 0.71 6.33
CA ALA A 178 13.39 1.18 5.42
C ALA A 178 13.60 2.66 5.05
N PHE A 179 13.83 3.53 6.05
CA PHE A 179 14.10 4.95 5.83
C PHE A 179 15.38 5.19 5.03
N ARG A 180 16.47 4.49 5.39
CA ARG A 180 17.75 4.62 4.69
C ARG A 180 17.66 4.19 3.23
N SER A 181 16.87 3.15 2.93
CA SER A 181 16.70 2.65 1.56
C SER A 181 15.99 3.67 0.68
N LEU A 182 15.08 4.47 1.26
CA LEU A 182 14.42 5.60 0.58
C LEU A 182 15.28 6.88 0.61
N GLY A 183 16.49 6.84 1.20
CA GLY A 183 17.40 7.98 1.26
C GLY A 183 16.97 9.09 2.23
N ILE A 184 16.10 8.77 3.19
CA ILE A 184 15.57 9.70 4.18
C ILE A 184 16.05 9.38 5.59
N ASP A 185 16.12 10.39 6.43
CA ASP A 185 16.42 10.23 7.85
C ASP A 185 15.21 9.65 8.59
N THR A 186 15.48 8.83 9.61
CA THR A 186 14.41 8.32 10.48
C THR A 186 13.82 9.48 11.29
N PRO A 187 12.49 9.66 11.30
CA PRO A 187 11.84 10.72 12.07
C PRO A 187 12.23 10.69 13.55
N SER A 188 12.48 11.87 14.11
CA SER A 188 12.88 12.06 15.50
C SER A 188 11.73 12.50 16.41
N SER A 189 10.58 12.87 15.83
CA SER A 189 9.37 13.28 16.55
C SER A 189 8.09 12.75 15.89
N PRO A 190 6.97 12.64 16.64
CA PRO A 190 5.68 12.23 16.08
C PRO A 190 5.21 13.14 14.93
N GLN A 191 5.44 14.45 15.03
CA GLN A 191 5.03 15.42 14.01
C GLN A 191 5.81 15.25 12.71
N GLU A 192 7.10 14.90 12.82
CA GLU A 192 7.95 14.60 11.67
C GLU A 192 7.51 13.30 10.99
N ALA A 193 7.18 12.26 11.78
CA ALA A 193 6.67 10.99 11.26
C ALA A 193 5.31 11.15 10.57
N GLU A 194 4.39 11.92 11.14
CA GLU A 194 3.08 12.22 10.53
C GLU A 194 3.25 12.98 9.21
N ARG A 195 4.13 13.98 9.18
CA ARG A 195 4.43 14.72 7.95
C ARG A 195 5.01 13.80 6.88
N LEU A 196 6.03 13.02 7.22
CA LEU A 196 6.64 12.06 6.28
C LEU A 196 5.60 11.07 5.74
N GLY A 197 4.75 10.53 6.60
CA GLY A 197 3.67 9.63 6.19
C GLY A 197 2.71 10.27 5.19
N ARG A 198 2.33 11.54 5.40
CA ARG A 198 1.50 12.28 4.43
C ARG A 198 2.22 12.51 3.11
N ASP A 199 3.48 12.92 3.16
CA ASP A 199 4.27 13.24 1.96
C ASP A 199 4.45 11.97 1.10
N VAL A 200 4.81 10.84 1.71
CA VAL A 200 4.95 9.54 1.01
C VAL A 200 3.60 9.06 0.47
N LEU A 201 2.51 9.16 1.25
CA LEU A 201 1.17 8.78 0.75
C LEU A 201 0.73 9.63 -0.45
N GLN A 202 1.04 10.93 -0.43
CA GLN A 202 0.72 11.84 -1.53
C GLN A 202 1.51 11.48 -2.78
N GLU A 203 2.81 11.18 -2.67
CA GLU A 203 3.63 10.71 -3.79
C GLU A 203 3.06 9.41 -4.39
N GLN A 204 2.72 8.43 -3.55
CA GLN A 204 2.11 7.17 -4.02
C GLN A 204 0.76 7.41 -4.69
N LYS A 205 -0.02 8.38 -4.21
CA LYS A 205 -1.29 8.79 -4.83
C LYS A 205 -1.05 9.40 -6.22
N GLU A 206 -0.03 10.24 -6.35
CA GLU A 206 0.34 10.88 -7.63
C GLU A 206 0.81 9.86 -8.67
N ILE A 207 1.60 8.86 -8.26
CA ILE A 207 2.00 7.75 -9.13
C ILE A 207 0.78 6.96 -9.63
N LEU A 208 -0.20 6.70 -8.76
CA LEU A 208 -1.40 5.96 -9.12
C LEU A 208 -2.39 6.81 -9.92
N SER A 209 -2.35 8.13 -9.75
CA SER A 209 -3.18 9.04 -10.54
C SER A 209 -2.67 9.03 -11.97
N LEU A 210 -3.43 8.38 -12.83
CA LEU A 210 -3.20 8.35 -14.27
C LEU A 210 -3.39 9.79 -14.75
N GLN A 211 -2.29 10.56 -14.85
CA GLN A 211 -2.30 11.90 -15.40
C GLN A 211 -2.58 11.78 -16.91
N SER A 212 -3.87 11.79 -17.26
CA SER A 212 -4.37 12.06 -18.61
C SER A 212 -4.44 13.56 -18.85
#